data_AF-A0A1F3B910-F1
#
_entry.id   AF-A0A1F3B910-F1
#
_cell.length_a   1.000
_cell.length_b   1.000
_cell.length_c   1.000
_cell.angle_alpha   90.00
_cell.angle_beta   90.00
_cell.angle_gamma   90.00
#
_symmetry.space_group_name_H-M   'P 1'
#
loop_
_entity.id
_entity.type
_entity.pdbx_description
1 polymer ?
#
loop_
_entity_poly.entity_id
_entity_poly.type
_entity_poly.pdbx_seq_one_letter_code
_entity_poly.pdbx_strand_id
1 'polypeptide(L)'
;MVTQIGLDSAAGVGDELIVFPDRVDGYADICMVLRQIQPMENCLYAAQDFELAGVIDSATRVLAFAYFLGVMVGDMSKHANYLRTPRTMTALLQLSKRHESNLRFGNFVAFCAGLLGISMKRIKDYIRPVGAPYDAYRWESRQSRLVMWMFEKCLGLREGETTTNDSIRADWLTGTPLQFQKWFLQGFADSDGYVDLNKHEIGIVVDPNEMLIGTILANLGVRFRPAVIKNQATVLMTLREGFGVPVFSPHARTHKFELAKQLVEAKRFHGPWPKWLRLEVDDLLDHREPSGKIVRTILDKHNIAIRSQHLRRRKIV
;
A
#
# COMPACT_ATOMS: atom_id res chain seq x y z
N MET A 1 18.37 -1.85 27.64
CA MET A 1 19.33 -0.73 27.60
C MET A 1 19.72 -0.58 26.13
N VAL A 2 19.03 0.31 25.41
CA VAL A 2 19.13 0.42 23.95
C VAL A 2 20.02 1.61 23.65
N THR A 3 21.17 1.34 23.07
CA THR A 3 22.17 2.33 22.67
C THR A 3 21.57 3.22 21.58
N GLN A 4 21.37 4.50 21.90
CA GLN A 4 21.20 5.56 20.91
C GLN A 4 22.49 5.65 20.11
N ILE A 5 22.50 5.10 18.91
CA ILE A 5 23.54 5.39 17.92
C ILE A 5 23.06 6.61 17.16
N GLY A 6 23.65 7.77 17.48
CA GLY A 6 23.57 8.96 16.65
C GLY A 6 24.25 8.68 15.31
N LEU A 7 23.52 8.88 14.22
CA LEU A 7 24.03 8.93 12.86
C LEU A 7 23.41 10.14 12.15
N ASP A 8 23.70 11.33 12.69
CA ASP A 8 23.69 12.57 11.92
C ASP A 8 25.09 12.74 11.33
N SER A 9 25.33 12.15 10.16
CA SER A 9 26.32 12.58 9.14
C SER A 9 26.66 11.44 8.16
N ALA A 10 25.78 11.24 7.19
CA ALA A 10 26.22 10.77 5.87
C ALA A 10 25.51 11.66 4.85
N ALA A 11 26.23 12.70 4.42
CA ALA A 11 25.82 13.53 3.32
C ALA A 11 25.81 12.68 2.05
N GLY A 12 24.66 12.07 1.74
CA GLY A 12 24.38 11.64 0.38
C GLY A 12 24.60 12.84 -0.55
N VAL A 13 25.22 12.59 -1.71
CA VAL A 13 25.43 13.57 -2.78
C VAL A 13 24.22 14.50 -2.83
N GLY A 14 24.46 15.80 -2.58
CA GLY A 14 23.38 16.76 -2.41
C GLY A 14 22.41 16.70 -3.59
N ASP A 15 21.11 16.69 -3.31
CA ASP A 15 19.99 16.74 -4.28
C ASP A 15 20.20 17.78 -5.40
N GLU A 16 21.11 18.74 -5.21
CA GLU A 16 21.54 19.79 -6.14
C GLU A 16 22.10 19.27 -7.48
N LEU A 17 22.74 18.09 -7.52
CA LEU A 17 23.41 17.57 -8.72
C LEU A 17 22.54 16.64 -9.59
N ILE A 18 21.34 16.28 -9.15
CA ILE A 18 20.45 15.38 -9.91
C ILE A 18 19.79 16.15 -11.05
N VAL A 19 19.93 15.63 -12.27
CA VAL A 19 19.24 16.13 -13.47
C VAL A 19 17.90 15.43 -13.58
N PHE A 20 16.84 16.21 -13.41
CA PHE A 20 15.45 15.78 -13.55
C PHE A 20 14.91 16.18 -14.92
N PRO A 21 14.27 15.28 -15.68
CA PRO A 21 13.60 15.67 -16.90
C PRO A 21 12.34 16.47 -16.59
N ASP A 22 12.03 17.45 -17.44
CA ASP A 22 10.87 18.33 -17.29
C ASP A 22 9.53 17.63 -17.51
N ARG A 23 9.58 16.44 -18.11
CA ARG A 23 8.46 15.54 -18.39
C ARG A 23 8.92 14.08 -18.27
N VAL A 24 8.03 13.21 -17.85
CA VAL A 24 8.24 11.76 -17.88
C VAL A 24 7.44 11.18 -19.04
N ASP A 25 8.13 10.64 -20.04
CA ASP A 25 7.54 10.00 -21.21
C ASP A 25 7.53 8.47 -21.06
N GLY A 26 8.38 7.91 -20.22
CA GLY A 26 8.33 6.48 -19.93
C GLY A 26 9.33 5.97 -18.90
N TYR A 27 9.43 4.64 -18.85
CA TYR A 27 10.29 3.91 -17.92
C TYR A 27 11.77 4.32 -17.97
N ALA A 28 12.27 4.70 -19.15
CA ALA A 28 13.66 5.09 -19.35
C ALA A 28 14.05 6.35 -18.56
N ASP A 29 13.14 7.31 -18.43
CA ASP A 29 13.37 8.56 -17.69
C ASP A 29 13.56 8.29 -16.20
N ILE A 30 12.76 7.36 -15.65
CA ILE A 30 12.88 6.92 -14.27
C ILE A 30 14.24 6.26 -14.04
N CYS A 31 14.64 5.35 -14.93
CA CYS A 31 15.95 4.70 -14.87
C CYS A 31 17.10 5.72 -14.95
N MET A 32 17.00 6.73 -15.80
CA MET A 32 18.01 7.79 -15.95
C MET A 32 18.17 8.59 -14.65
N VAL A 33 17.08 8.99 -14.01
CA VAL A 33 17.14 9.73 -12.73
C VAL A 33 17.74 8.84 -11.63
N LEU A 34 17.28 7.60 -11.48
CA LEU A 34 17.73 6.72 -10.40
C LEU A 34 19.20 6.30 -10.49
N ARG A 35 19.79 6.25 -11.70
CA ARG A 35 21.23 6.00 -11.88
C ARG A 35 22.12 7.08 -11.28
N GLN A 36 21.61 8.31 -11.14
CA GLN A 36 22.35 9.43 -10.56
C GLN A 36 22.31 9.43 -9.03
N ILE A 37 21.45 8.60 -8.43
CA ILE A 37 21.18 8.61 -7.00
C ILE A 37 21.81 7.38 -6.36
N GLN A 38 22.40 7.54 -5.18
CA GLN A 38 22.88 6.44 -4.37
C GLN A 38 21.83 6.08 -3.30
N PRO A 39 21.56 4.78 -3.05
CA PRO A 39 20.77 4.35 -1.91
C PRO A 39 21.39 4.83 -0.59
N MET A 40 20.54 5.01 0.43
CA MET A 40 21.01 5.23 1.80
C MET A 40 21.71 3.97 2.33
N GLU A 41 22.88 4.13 2.98
CA GLU A 41 23.73 3.01 3.44
C GLU A 41 22.98 2.01 4.35
N ASN A 42 22.11 2.52 5.22
CA ASN A 42 21.34 1.71 6.16
C ASN A 42 20.29 0.81 5.51
N CYS A 43 19.97 1.00 4.21
CA CYS A 43 19.00 0.17 3.51
C CYS A 43 19.50 -1.25 3.27
N LEU A 44 20.81 -1.46 3.12
CA LEU A 44 21.36 -2.79 2.87
C LEU A 44 21.09 -3.75 4.04
N TYR A 45 21.13 -3.24 5.27
CA TYR A 45 20.80 -4.02 6.47
C TYR A 45 19.29 -4.27 6.58
N ALA A 46 18.48 -3.25 6.33
CA ALA A 46 17.01 -3.35 6.40
C ALA A 46 16.41 -4.29 5.34
N ALA A 47 17.15 -4.60 4.26
CA ALA A 47 16.72 -5.51 3.20
C ALA A 47 16.32 -6.91 3.70
N GLN A 48 16.97 -7.37 4.78
CA GLN A 48 16.70 -8.67 5.40
C GLN A 48 15.27 -8.74 5.96
N ASP A 49 14.80 -7.64 6.56
CA ASP A 49 13.47 -7.56 7.17
C ASP A 49 12.32 -7.68 6.15
N PHE A 50 12.62 -7.46 4.87
CA PHE A 50 11.66 -7.45 3.76
C PHE A 50 11.89 -8.54 2.72
N GLU A 51 12.73 -9.53 3.03
CA GLU A 51 13.03 -10.67 2.15
C GLU A 51 13.63 -10.22 0.80
N LEU A 52 14.41 -9.13 0.83
CA LEU A 52 15.09 -8.52 -0.33
C LEU A 52 16.63 -8.54 -0.20
N ALA A 53 17.15 -9.22 0.82
CA ALA A 53 18.60 -9.36 1.03
C ALA A 53 19.27 -10.07 -0.16
N GLY A 54 20.40 -9.52 -0.63
CA GLY A 54 21.15 -10.07 -1.76
C GLY A 54 20.58 -9.75 -3.15
N VAL A 55 19.47 -9.02 -3.24
CA VAL A 55 18.77 -8.70 -4.50
C VAL A 55 18.65 -7.18 -4.73
N ILE A 56 19.29 -6.36 -3.90
CA ILE A 56 19.29 -4.90 -4.10
C ILE A 56 20.24 -4.56 -5.25
N ASP A 57 19.68 -4.54 -6.46
CA ASP A 57 20.31 -4.08 -7.69
C ASP A 57 19.57 -2.86 -8.26
N SER A 58 19.97 -2.42 -9.45
CA SER A 58 19.28 -1.30 -10.12
C SER A 58 17.82 -1.61 -10.44
N ALA A 59 17.44 -2.86 -10.71
CA ALA A 59 16.06 -3.22 -11.02
C ALA A 59 15.18 -3.10 -9.76
N THR A 60 15.64 -3.63 -8.62
CA THR A 60 14.94 -3.52 -7.33
C THR A 60 14.72 -2.07 -6.91
N ARG A 61 15.69 -1.18 -7.18
CA ARG A 61 15.53 0.26 -6.92
C ARG A 61 14.44 0.90 -7.78
N VAL A 62 14.36 0.54 -9.06
CA VAL A 62 13.31 1.04 -9.97
C VAL A 62 11.93 0.50 -9.55
N LEU A 63 11.85 -0.74 -9.05
CA LEU A 63 10.62 -1.26 -8.49
C LEU A 63 10.22 -0.56 -7.19
N ALA A 64 11.18 -0.30 -6.29
CA ALA A 64 10.94 0.47 -5.07
C ALA A 64 10.44 1.89 -5.37
N PHE A 65 10.91 2.50 -6.47
CA PHE A 65 10.35 3.76 -6.98
C PHE A 65 8.88 3.62 -7.35
N ALA A 66 8.50 2.57 -8.10
CA ALA A 66 7.11 2.32 -8.47
C ALA A 66 6.22 2.15 -7.24
N TYR A 67 6.65 1.34 -6.27
CA TYR A 67 5.89 1.14 -5.03
C TYR A 67 5.76 2.41 -4.21
N PHE A 68 6.85 3.16 -4.03
CA PHE A 68 6.81 4.44 -3.33
C PHE A 68 5.85 5.41 -4.03
N LEU A 69 5.91 5.49 -5.37
CA LEU A 69 4.99 6.30 -6.19
C LEU A 69 3.52 5.90 -5.99
N GLY A 70 3.22 4.60 -5.94
CA GLY A 70 1.87 4.09 -5.65
C GLY A 70 1.36 4.51 -4.26
N VAL A 71 2.20 4.41 -3.23
CA VAL A 71 1.88 4.91 -1.88
C VAL A 71 1.71 6.44 -1.89
N MET A 72 2.47 7.16 -2.73
CA MET A 72 2.26 8.61 -2.89
C MET A 72 0.87 8.92 -3.42
N VAL A 73 0.22 8.08 -4.22
CA VAL A 73 -1.14 8.37 -4.70
C VAL A 73 -2.15 8.27 -3.56
N GLY A 74 -2.00 7.28 -2.66
CA GLY A 74 -2.88 7.08 -1.51
C GLY A 74 -2.54 7.94 -0.28
N ASP A 75 -2.19 7.27 0.83
CA ASP A 75 -2.16 7.81 2.20
C ASP A 75 -1.02 8.82 2.50
N MET A 76 -0.14 9.10 1.56
CA MET A 76 0.97 10.00 1.83
C MET A 76 0.53 11.46 1.72
N SER A 77 0.69 12.25 2.77
CA SER A 77 0.57 13.71 2.70
C SER A 77 1.84 14.31 2.09
N LYS A 78 1.68 15.44 1.40
CA LYS A 78 2.77 16.12 0.70
C LYS A 78 2.81 17.59 1.13
N HIS A 79 3.95 18.02 1.65
CA HIS A 79 4.15 19.41 2.08
C HIS A 79 5.23 20.03 1.21
N ALA A 80 4.79 20.74 0.17
CA ALA A 80 5.67 21.46 -0.74
C ALA A 80 6.19 22.75 -0.10
N ASN A 81 7.45 23.08 -0.39
CA ASN A 81 8.00 24.40 -0.15
C ASN A 81 8.23 25.08 -1.51
N TYR A 82 7.19 25.72 -2.04
CA TYR A 82 7.22 26.43 -3.33
C TYR A 82 8.03 27.73 -3.29
N LEU A 83 8.35 28.25 -2.10
CA LEU A 83 9.09 29.51 -1.92
C LEU A 83 10.62 29.32 -2.01
N ARG A 84 11.11 28.08 -1.97
CA ARG A 84 12.54 27.77 -2.15
C ARG A 84 12.86 27.39 -3.59
N THR A 85 14.02 27.83 -4.06
CA THR A 85 14.62 27.38 -5.32
C THR A 85 15.94 26.65 -5.00
N PRO A 86 16.12 25.39 -5.45
CA PRO A 86 15.14 24.56 -6.15
C PRO A 86 13.94 24.19 -5.26
N ARG A 87 12.76 23.98 -5.88
CA ARG A 87 11.55 23.54 -5.18
C ARG A 87 11.78 22.18 -4.53
N THR A 88 11.30 22.01 -3.31
CA THR A 88 11.43 20.77 -2.54
C THR A 88 10.12 20.39 -1.88
N MET A 89 9.95 19.11 -1.59
CA MET A 89 8.75 18.59 -0.95
C MET A 89 9.12 17.61 0.17
N THR A 90 8.35 17.64 1.24
CA THR A 90 8.36 16.63 2.29
C THR A 90 7.20 15.65 2.08
N ALA A 91 7.50 14.36 2.14
CA ALA A 91 6.54 13.28 2.19
C ALA A 91 6.25 12.91 3.65
N LEU A 92 4.98 12.88 4.02
CA LEU A 92 4.51 12.48 5.35
C LEU A 92 3.55 11.31 5.23
N LEU A 93 3.91 10.16 5.79
CA LEU A 93 3.04 8.99 5.86
C LEU A 93 2.44 8.90 7.27
N GLN A 94 1.11 8.80 7.36
CA GLN A 94 0.40 8.63 8.62
C GLN A 94 -0.49 7.39 8.55
N LEU A 95 -0.23 6.41 9.41
CA LEU A 95 -0.95 5.13 9.40
C LEU A 95 -1.58 4.85 10.76
N SER A 96 -2.86 4.49 10.77
CA SER A 96 -3.59 4.16 12.00
C SER A 96 -2.92 3.04 12.80
N LYS A 97 -2.90 3.14 14.13
CA LYS A 97 -2.48 2.07 15.06
C LYS A 97 -3.54 0.97 15.23
N ARG A 98 -4.64 1.00 14.47
CA ARG A 98 -5.65 -0.07 14.48
C ARG A 98 -5.06 -1.45 14.20
N HIS A 99 -4.03 -1.51 13.34
CA HIS A 99 -3.36 -2.75 12.95
C HIS A 99 -1.85 -2.59 13.16
N GLU A 100 -1.25 -3.48 13.95
CA GLU A 100 0.19 -3.46 14.21
C GLU A 100 1.02 -3.63 12.93
N SER A 101 0.50 -4.35 11.93
CA SER A 101 1.13 -4.48 10.60
C SER A 101 1.41 -3.13 9.93
N ASN A 102 0.70 -2.06 10.30
CA ASN A 102 0.93 -0.73 9.75
C ASN A 102 2.31 -0.16 10.15
N LEU A 103 2.88 -0.63 11.27
CA LEU A 103 4.27 -0.33 11.62
C LEU A 103 5.23 -0.92 10.58
N ARG A 104 5.03 -2.20 10.21
CA ARG A 104 5.80 -2.87 9.16
C ARG A 104 5.62 -2.18 7.81
N PHE A 105 4.39 -1.82 7.46
CA PHE A 105 4.10 -1.09 6.22
C PHE A 105 4.86 0.23 6.14
N GLY A 106 4.78 1.09 7.15
CA GLY A 106 5.49 2.36 7.14
C GLY A 106 7.02 2.20 7.13
N ASN A 107 7.55 1.18 7.79
CA ASN A 107 8.98 0.84 7.71
C ASN A 107 9.38 0.36 6.30
N PHE A 108 8.52 -0.40 5.62
CA PHE A 108 8.76 -0.81 4.23
C PHE A 108 8.74 0.38 3.27
N VAL A 109 7.80 1.32 3.46
CA VAL A 109 7.77 2.57 2.67
C VAL A 109 9.05 3.40 2.91
N ALA A 110 9.49 3.53 4.16
CA ALA A 110 10.73 4.21 4.50
C ALA A 110 11.97 3.51 3.91
N PHE A 111 11.98 2.18 3.87
CA PHE A 111 13.00 1.39 3.19
C PHE A 111 13.01 1.65 1.68
N CYS A 112 11.84 1.64 1.03
CA CYS A 112 11.71 2.00 -0.39
C CYS A 112 12.24 3.41 -0.64
N ALA A 113 11.86 4.40 0.19
CA ALA A 113 12.37 5.77 0.10
C ALA A 113 13.90 5.81 0.22
N GLY A 114 14.48 5.06 1.15
CA GLY A 114 15.93 4.99 1.33
C GLY A 114 16.68 4.38 0.13
N LEU A 115 16.08 3.41 -0.58
CA LEU A 115 16.64 2.89 -1.85
C LEU A 115 16.69 3.96 -2.97
N LEU A 116 15.89 5.01 -2.83
CA LEU A 116 15.83 6.18 -3.71
C LEU A 116 16.67 7.35 -3.19
N GLY A 117 17.50 7.13 -2.16
CA GLY A 117 18.29 8.20 -1.52
C GLY A 117 17.47 9.17 -0.67
N ILE A 118 16.18 8.90 -0.43
CA ILE A 118 15.31 9.75 0.36
C ILE A 118 15.37 9.29 1.82
N SER A 119 15.93 10.14 2.69
CA SER A 119 15.90 9.91 4.13
C SER A 119 14.46 10.08 4.66
N MET A 120 13.80 8.98 4.97
CA MET A 120 12.48 8.94 5.60
C MET A 120 12.55 8.20 6.93
N LYS A 121 12.15 8.84 8.02
CA LYS A 121 12.28 8.29 9.37
C LYS A 121 10.96 8.34 10.13
N ARG A 122 10.79 7.40 11.06
CA ARG A 122 9.67 7.43 12.00
C ARG A 122 9.83 8.63 12.92
N ILE A 123 8.77 9.41 13.06
CA ILE A 123 8.70 10.56 13.96
C ILE A 123 7.73 10.26 15.10
N LYS A 124 7.53 11.24 15.99
CA LYS A 124 6.58 11.09 17.10
C LYS A 124 5.19 10.73 16.56
N ASP A 125 4.64 9.64 17.10
CA ASP A 125 3.30 9.17 16.78
C ASP A 125 2.26 10.28 17.04
N TYR A 126 1.21 10.32 16.22
CA TYR A 126 0.07 11.19 16.45
C TYR A 126 -0.82 10.61 17.53
N ILE A 127 -1.04 11.39 18.57
CA ILE A 127 -1.99 11.07 19.63
C ILE A 127 -3.32 11.66 19.21
N ARG A 128 -4.33 10.80 19.12
CA ARG A 128 -5.64 11.18 18.64
C ARG A 128 -6.34 12.14 19.61
N PRO A 129 -7.17 13.07 19.13
CA PRO A 129 -8.06 13.85 20.00
C PRO A 129 -9.14 12.95 20.63
N VAL A 130 -9.73 13.41 21.73
CA VAL A 130 -10.83 12.69 22.42
C VAL A 130 -11.95 12.41 21.42
N GLY A 131 -12.36 11.14 21.29
CA GLY A 131 -13.42 10.69 20.39
C GLY A 131 -12.96 10.11 19.04
N ALA A 132 -11.70 10.30 18.64
CA ALA A 132 -11.15 9.61 17.47
C ALA A 132 -10.84 8.11 17.78
N PRO A 133 -10.97 7.20 16.80
CA PRO A 133 -11.01 5.77 17.09
C PRO A 133 -9.63 5.15 17.33
N TYR A 134 -8.53 5.73 16.81
CA TYR A 134 -7.17 5.18 16.90
C TYR A 134 -6.11 6.30 16.82
N ASP A 135 -4.98 6.10 17.51
CA ASP A 135 -3.74 6.86 17.30
C ASP A 135 -3.14 6.53 15.92
N ALA A 136 -2.07 7.22 15.51
CA ALA A 136 -1.36 6.91 14.27
C ALA A 136 0.16 6.89 14.41
N TYR A 137 0.79 5.94 13.74
CA TYR A 137 2.22 5.95 13.43
C TYR A 137 2.51 7.00 12.36
N ARG A 138 3.69 7.65 12.43
CA ARG A 138 4.08 8.70 11.47
C ARG A 138 5.52 8.53 10.99
N TRP A 139 5.72 8.74 9.70
CA TRP A 139 7.03 8.82 9.05
C TRP A 139 7.11 10.09 8.22
N GLU A 140 8.25 10.73 8.25
CA GLU A 140 8.50 11.98 7.54
C GLU A 140 9.81 11.90 6.78
N SER A 141 9.79 12.32 5.52
CA SER A 141 10.99 12.49 4.72
C SER A 141 11.69 13.82 5.01
N ARG A 142 13.00 13.87 4.78
CA ARG A 142 13.67 15.15 4.55
C ARG A 142 13.03 15.84 3.33
N GLN A 143 13.07 17.16 3.30
CA GLN A 143 12.78 17.93 2.09
C GLN A 143 13.64 17.42 0.94
N SER A 144 13.01 17.04 -0.17
CA SER A 144 13.69 16.46 -1.32
C SER A 144 13.18 17.02 -2.65
N ARG A 145 14.10 17.22 -3.59
CA ARG A 145 13.78 17.56 -4.99
C ARG A 145 13.19 16.36 -5.72
N LEU A 146 13.65 15.15 -5.40
CA LEU A 146 13.11 13.92 -5.98
C LEU A 146 11.63 13.75 -5.63
N VAL A 147 11.25 13.96 -4.36
CA VAL A 147 9.84 13.89 -3.94
C VAL A 147 8.99 14.94 -4.67
N MET A 148 9.50 16.15 -4.83
CA MET A 148 8.83 17.20 -5.61
C MET A 148 8.67 16.79 -7.08
N TRP A 149 9.73 16.25 -7.70
CA TRP A 149 9.69 15.78 -9.09
C TRP A 149 8.73 14.60 -9.28
N MET A 150 8.66 13.67 -8.33
CA MET A 150 7.68 12.59 -8.34
C MET A 150 6.26 13.14 -8.33
N PHE A 151 5.98 14.14 -7.48
CA PHE A 151 4.66 14.77 -7.42
C PHE A 151 4.32 15.55 -8.70
N GLU A 152 5.19 16.46 -9.14
CA GLU A 152 4.89 17.36 -10.25
C GLU A 152 4.99 16.68 -11.63
N LYS A 153 5.96 15.79 -11.81
CA LYS A 153 6.32 15.24 -13.13
C LYS A 153 5.91 13.79 -13.31
N CYS A 154 6.04 12.96 -12.28
CA CYS A 154 5.66 11.54 -12.39
C CYS A 154 4.15 11.35 -12.22
N LEU A 155 3.54 11.99 -11.22
CA LEU A 155 2.08 12.03 -11.05
C LEU A 155 1.43 13.12 -11.91
N GLY A 156 2.22 14.04 -12.44
CA GLY A 156 1.76 15.09 -13.33
C GLY A 156 0.90 16.15 -12.64
N LEU A 157 0.94 16.27 -11.31
CA LEU A 157 0.13 17.20 -10.53
C LEU A 157 0.72 18.61 -10.52
N ARG A 158 -0.15 19.62 -10.40
CA ARG A 158 0.20 21.04 -10.35
C ARG A 158 0.21 21.55 -8.92
N GLU A 159 0.78 22.74 -8.76
CA GLU A 159 0.66 23.50 -7.52
C GLU A 159 -0.82 23.72 -7.17
N GLY A 160 -1.22 23.29 -5.97
CA GLY A 160 -2.59 23.36 -5.47
C GLY A 160 -3.45 22.12 -5.71
N GLU A 161 -3.06 21.21 -6.61
CA GLU A 161 -3.78 19.94 -6.81
C GLU A 161 -3.41 18.92 -5.72
N THR A 162 -4.30 17.95 -5.51
CA THR A 162 -4.19 16.92 -4.47
C THR A 162 -4.54 15.56 -5.03
N THR A 163 -3.86 14.49 -4.59
CA THR A 163 -4.18 13.12 -5.04
C THR A 163 -5.57 12.65 -4.58
N THR A 164 -6.18 13.34 -3.63
CA THR A 164 -7.53 13.05 -3.12
C THR A 164 -8.64 13.56 -4.04
N ASN A 165 -8.45 14.72 -4.67
CA ASN A 165 -9.50 15.38 -5.45
C ASN A 165 -9.18 15.43 -6.94
N ASP A 166 -7.91 15.29 -7.32
CA ASP A 166 -7.43 15.48 -8.68
C ASP A 166 -6.82 14.19 -9.22
N SER A 167 -7.26 13.78 -10.42
CA SER A 167 -6.71 12.64 -11.13
C SER A 167 -5.25 12.88 -11.48
N ILE A 168 -4.40 11.88 -11.24
CA ILE A 168 -3.01 11.93 -11.66
C ILE A 168 -2.92 11.80 -13.18
N ARG A 169 -1.94 12.48 -13.77
CA ARG A 169 -1.67 12.51 -15.22
C ARG A 169 -0.41 11.70 -15.51
N ALA A 170 -0.53 10.39 -15.36
CA ALA A 170 0.59 9.45 -15.36
C ALA A 170 0.44 8.33 -16.41
N ASP A 171 -0.08 8.65 -17.60
CA ASP A 171 -0.35 7.66 -18.67
C ASP A 171 0.89 6.84 -19.06
N TRP A 172 2.08 7.43 -18.92
CA TRP A 172 3.37 6.78 -19.14
C TRP A 172 3.53 5.48 -18.32
N LEU A 173 2.87 5.37 -17.16
CA LEU A 173 2.88 4.16 -16.32
C LEU A 173 2.38 2.93 -17.07
N THR A 174 1.36 3.09 -17.92
CA THR A 174 0.73 1.97 -18.64
C THR A 174 1.65 1.35 -19.71
N GLY A 175 2.66 2.09 -20.17
CA GLY A 175 3.69 1.63 -21.10
C GLY A 175 4.94 1.05 -20.42
N THR A 176 4.98 0.98 -19.09
CA THR A 176 6.14 0.42 -18.35
C THR A 176 6.11 -1.11 -18.28
N PRO A 177 7.23 -1.78 -17.95
CA PRO A 177 7.23 -3.24 -17.74
C PRO A 177 6.17 -3.69 -16.71
N LEU A 178 5.54 -4.84 -16.93
CA LEU A 178 4.47 -5.35 -16.07
C LEU A 178 4.85 -5.42 -14.58
N GLN A 179 6.11 -5.75 -14.28
CA GLN A 179 6.60 -5.80 -12.90
C GLN A 179 6.62 -4.41 -12.24
N PHE A 180 6.90 -3.35 -12.99
CA PHE A 180 6.84 -1.96 -12.51
C PHE A 180 5.38 -1.57 -12.23
N GLN A 181 4.48 -1.84 -13.17
CA GLN A 181 3.04 -1.61 -13.00
C GLN A 181 2.50 -2.35 -11.76
N LYS A 182 2.95 -3.59 -11.54
CA LYS A 182 2.60 -4.39 -10.36
C LYS A 182 3.08 -3.76 -9.06
N TRP A 183 4.35 -3.32 -8.97
CA TRP A 183 4.84 -2.67 -7.74
C TRP A 183 4.15 -1.34 -7.47
N PHE A 184 3.83 -0.57 -8.51
CA PHE A 184 2.99 0.63 -8.38
C PHE A 184 1.61 0.28 -7.83
N LEU A 185 0.92 -0.69 -8.43
CA LEU A 185 -0.39 -1.15 -7.97
C LEU A 185 -0.33 -1.66 -6.52
N GLN A 186 0.74 -2.36 -6.14
CA GLN A 186 0.95 -2.82 -4.77
C GLN A 186 1.06 -1.68 -3.78
N GLY A 187 1.87 -0.66 -4.08
CA GLY A 187 1.97 0.52 -3.22
C GLY A 187 0.63 1.23 -3.06
N PHE A 188 -0.11 1.38 -4.16
CA PHE A 188 -1.43 2.00 -4.16
C PHE A 188 -2.46 1.18 -3.37
N ALA A 189 -2.55 -0.13 -3.61
CA ALA A 189 -3.50 -1.01 -2.95
C ALA A 189 -3.17 -1.24 -1.46
N ASP A 190 -1.90 -1.30 -1.08
CA ASP A 190 -1.53 -1.36 0.35
C ASP A 190 -1.97 -0.10 1.10
N SER A 191 -2.15 1.03 0.40
CA SER A 191 -2.77 2.25 0.92
C SER A 191 -4.31 2.18 0.93
N ASP A 192 -4.93 2.12 -0.25
CA ASP A 192 -6.38 2.34 -0.43
C ASP A 192 -7.20 1.06 -0.67
N GLY A 193 -6.55 -0.10 -0.64
CA GLY A 193 -7.19 -1.39 -0.76
C GLY A 193 -7.78 -1.92 0.54
N TYR A 194 -8.64 -2.92 0.44
CA TYR A 194 -9.20 -3.65 1.56
C TYR A 194 -9.61 -5.07 1.17
N VAL A 195 -9.84 -5.92 2.18
CA VAL A 195 -10.37 -7.27 2.00
C VAL A 195 -11.76 -7.34 2.63
N ASP A 196 -12.78 -7.65 1.83
CA ASP A 196 -14.14 -7.88 2.32
C ASP A 196 -14.26 -9.33 2.81
N LEU A 197 -14.15 -9.51 4.13
CA LEU A 197 -14.33 -10.79 4.82
C LEU A 197 -15.71 -11.42 4.57
N ASN A 198 -16.75 -10.63 4.34
CA ASN A 198 -18.10 -11.14 4.23
C ASN A 198 -18.38 -11.72 2.84
N LYS A 199 -17.76 -11.13 1.81
CA LYS A 199 -17.92 -11.50 0.40
C LYS A 199 -16.78 -12.35 -0.15
N HIS A 200 -15.64 -12.37 0.55
CA HIS A 200 -14.40 -12.98 0.08
C HIS A 200 -13.91 -12.31 -1.22
N GLU A 201 -13.83 -10.98 -1.19
CA GLU A 201 -13.41 -10.12 -2.30
C GLU A 201 -12.31 -9.16 -1.84
N ILE A 202 -11.49 -8.71 -2.78
CA ILE A 202 -10.55 -7.61 -2.59
C ILE A 202 -11.15 -6.38 -3.27
N GLY A 203 -11.07 -5.23 -2.61
CA GLY A 203 -11.44 -3.94 -3.18
C GLY A 203 -10.29 -2.96 -3.13
N ILE A 204 -10.24 -2.05 -4.11
CA ILE A 204 -9.32 -0.90 -4.11
C ILE A 204 -10.16 0.33 -4.42
N VAL A 205 -10.13 1.32 -3.53
CA VAL A 205 -10.72 2.64 -3.80
C VAL A 205 -9.82 3.30 -4.84
N VAL A 206 -10.38 3.67 -5.98
CA VAL A 206 -9.62 4.12 -7.15
C VAL A 206 -9.91 5.55 -7.53
N ASP A 207 -10.94 6.17 -6.98
CA ASP A 207 -11.30 7.57 -7.22
C ASP A 207 -10.13 8.53 -6.88
N PRO A 208 -9.78 9.51 -7.74
CA PRO A 208 -10.32 9.84 -9.07
C PRO A 208 -9.51 9.25 -10.25
N ASN A 209 -8.87 8.09 -10.07
CA ASN A 209 -7.89 7.46 -10.97
C ASN A 209 -8.39 6.16 -11.63
N GLU A 210 -9.70 6.00 -11.81
CA GLU A 210 -10.35 4.76 -12.26
C GLU A 210 -9.79 4.22 -13.58
N MET A 211 -9.60 5.10 -14.57
CA MET A 211 -9.13 4.72 -15.89
C MET A 211 -7.70 4.17 -15.85
N LEU A 212 -6.82 4.85 -15.12
CA LEU A 212 -5.42 4.45 -14.99
C LEU A 212 -5.31 3.11 -14.25
N ILE A 213 -5.94 2.99 -13.08
CA ILE A 213 -5.87 1.75 -12.28
C ILE A 213 -6.55 0.59 -13.00
N GLY A 214 -7.68 0.85 -13.67
CA GLY A 214 -8.36 -0.15 -14.50
C GLY A 214 -7.48 -0.66 -15.65
N THR A 215 -6.73 0.23 -16.31
CA THR A 215 -5.79 -0.15 -17.37
C THR A 215 -4.63 -0.98 -16.83
N ILE A 216 -4.05 -0.59 -15.70
CA ILE A 216 -2.98 -1.35 -15.04
C ILE A 216 -3.46 -2.76 -14.65
N LEU A 217 -4.65 -2.88 -14.05
CA LEU A 217 -5.23 -4.18 -13.70
C LEU A 217 -5.45 -5.06 -14.94
N ALA A 218 -5.94 -4.48 -16.03
CA ALA A 218 -6.15 -5.18 -17.29
C ALA A 218 -4.83 -5.67 -17.90
N ASN A 219 -3.79 -4.82 -17.92
CA ASN A 219 -2.44 -5.19 -18.38
C ASN A 219 -1.84 -6.34 -17.58
N LEU A 220 -2.12 -6.37 -16.27
CA LEU A 220 -1.70 -7.45 -15.38
C LEU A 220 -2.57 -8.71 -15.51
N GLY A 221 -3.59 -8.72 -16.35
CA GLY A 221 -4.50 -9.84 -16.55
C GLY A 221 -5.46 -10.08 -15.39
N VAL A 222 -5.65 -9.09 -14.50
CA VAL A 222 -6.54 -9.20 -13.34
C VAL A 222 -7.96 -8.87 -13.74
N ARG A 223 -8.89 -9.81 -13.55
CA ARG A 223 -10.31 -9.53 -13.77
C ARG A 223 -10.91 -8.79 -12.58
N PHE A 224 -11.50 -7.64 -12.85
CA PHE A 224 -12.16 -6.80 -11.86
C PHE A 224 -13.54 -6.34 -12.36
N ARG A 225 -14.37 -5.88 -11.43
CA ARG A 225 -15.63 -5.19 -11.71
C ARG A 225 -15.62 -3.81 -11.06
N PRO A 226 -16.04 -2.75 -11.77
CA PRO A 226 -16.24 -1.45 -11.16
C PRO A 226 -17.43 -1.49 -10.19
N ALA A 227 -17.37 -0.67 -9.15
CA ALA A 227 -18.42 -0.46 -8.18
C ALA A 227 -18.31 0.95 -7.59
N VAL A 228 -19.39 1.41 -6.97
CA VAL A 228 -19.40 2.64 -6.17
C VAL A 228 -19.70 2.24 -4.72
N ILE A 229 -18.78 2.53 -3.81
CA ILE A 229 -18.90 2.22 -2.39
C ILE A 229 -18.68 3.50 -1.60
N LYS A 230 -19.66 3.89 -0.78
CA LYS A 230 -19.63 5.15 -0.01
C LYS A 230 -19.33 6.37 -0.89
N ASN A 231 -19.95 6.44 -2.07
CA ASN A 231 -19.76 7.49 -3.08
C ASN A 231 -18.35 7.58 -3.68
N GLN A 232 -17.51 6.56 -3.51
CA GLN A 232 -16.19 6.50 -4.13
C GLN A 232 -16.14 5.37 -5.16
N ALA A 233 -15.52 5.63 -6.30
CA ALA A 233 -15.25 4.59 -7.28
C ALA A 233 -14.29 3.55 -6.69
N THR A 234 -14.65 2.28 -6.85
CA THR A 234 -13.93 1.15 -6.30
C THR A 234 -13.86 0.04 -7.35
N VAL A 235 -12.70 -0.57 -7.53
CA VAL A 235 -12.57 -1.81 -8.30
C VAL A 235 -12.60 -3.00 -7.36
N LEU A 236 -13.40 -4.00 -7.71
CA LEU A 236 -13.59 -5.21 -6.91
C LEU A 236 -13.11 -6.43 -7.69
N MET A 237 -12.41 -7.33 -7.03
CA MET A 237 -11.88 -8.56 -7.62
C MET A 237 -12.05 -9.73 -6.67
N THR A 238 -12.07 -10.94 -7.21
CA THR A 238 -12.09 -12.14 -6.36
C THR A 238 -10.74 -12.30 -5.66
N LEU A 239 -10.73 -12.97 -4.50
CA LEU A 239 -9.46 -13.30 -3.82
C LEU A 239 -8.48 -14.04 -4.73
N ARG A 240 -8.97 -14.94 -5.61
CA ARG A 240 -8.10 -15.70 -6.51
C ARG A 240 -7.41 -14.80 -7.53
N GLU A 241 -8.13 -13.85 -8.10
CA GLU A 241 -7.60 -12.89 -9.07
C GLU A 241 -6.56 -11.97 -8.39
N GLY A 242 -6.95 -11.33 -7.29
CA GLY A 242 -6.07 -10.37 -6.60
C GLY A 242 -4.91 -11.01 -5.82
N PHE A 243 -4.98 -12.30 -5.49
CA PHE A 243 -3.85 -13.03 -4.91
C PHE A 243 -2.97 -13.70 -5.98
N GLY A 244 -3.57 -14.10 -7.12
CA GLY A 244 -2.85 -14.70 -8.25
C GLY A 244 -1.89 -13.72 -8.91
N VAL A 245 -2.29 -12.45 -9.02
CA VAL A 245 -1.37 -11.32 -9.22
C VAL A 245 -1.37 -10.55 -7.90
N PRO A 246 -0.40 -10.76 -6.99
CA PRO A 246 -0.45 -10.22 -5.64
C PRO A 246 -0.64 -8.70 -5.63
N VAL A 247 -1.89 -8.23 -5.46
CA VAL A 247 -2.22 -6.80 -5.48
C VAL A 247 -1.78 -6.11 -4.21
N PHE A 248 -1.66 -6.83 -3.10
CA PHE A 248 -0.95 -6.37 -1.91
C PHE A 248 0.49 -6.88 -1.93
N SER A 249 1.43 -6.10 -1.43
CA SER A 249 2.84 -6.47 -1.46
C SER A 249 3.15 -7.62 -0.49
N PRO A 250 3.74 -8.73 -0.98
CA PRO A 250 4.25 -9.78 -0.11
C PRO A 250 5.46 -9.33 0.72
N HIS A 251 6.12 -8.23 0.36
CA HIS A 251 7.25 -7.67 1.11
C HIS A 251 6.75 -6.80 2.27
N ALA A 252 5.74 -5.95 2.01
CA ALA A 252 5.13 -5.10 3.03
C ALA A 252 4.38 -5.93 4.09
N ARG A 253 3.76 -7.04 3.68
CA ARG A 253 2.97 -7.94 4.54
C ARG A 253 1.96 -7.18 5.40
N THR A 254 1.20 -6.31 4.75
CA THR A 254 0.12 -5.58 5.41
C THR A 254 -0.95 -6.56 5.93
N HIS A 255 -1.77 -6.14 6.89
CA HIS A 255 -2.92 -6.95 7.34
C HIS A 255 -3.85 -7.35 6.19
N LYS A 256 -3.86 -6.57 5.09
CA LYS A 256 -4.62 -6.85 3.87
C LYS A 256 -4.03 -8.04 3.12
N PHE A 257 -2.72 -8.05 2.91
CA PHE A 257 -2.00 -9.19 2.32
C PHE A 257 -2.21 -10.47 3.14
N GLU A 258 -1.97 -10.40 4.45
CA GLU A 258 -2.07 -11.58 5.34
C GLU A 258 -3.50 -12.12 5.39
N LEU A 259 -4.50 -11.24 5.42
CA LEU A 259 -5.89 -11.66 5.42
C LEU A 259 -6.32 -12.26 4.08
N ALA A 260 -5.88 -11.68 2.95
CA ALA A 260 -6.13 -12.25 1.63
C ALA A 260 -5.50 -13.64 1.51
N LYS A 261 -4.24 -13.79 1.95
CA LYS A 261 -3.53 -15.07 2.02
C LYS A 261 -4.29 -16.10 2.84
N GLN A 262 -4.64 -15.76 4.08
CA GLN A 262 -5.39 -16.63 4.98
C GLN A 262 -6.71 -17.09 4.34
N LEU A 263 -7.47 -16.20 3.71
CA LEU A 263 -8.74 -16.55 3.05
C LEU A 263 -8.59 -17.42 1.79
N VAL A 264 -7.47 -17.30 1.08
CA VAL A 264 -7.14 -18.13 -0.09
C VAL A 264 -6.75 -19.54 0.36
N GLU A 265 -5.95 -19.64 1.42
CA GLU A 265 -5.46 -20.91 1.98
C GLU A 265 -6.48 -21.63 2.86
N ALA A 266 -7.48 -20.90 3.38
CA ALA A 266 -8.49 -21.43 4.28
C ALA A 266 -9.35 -22.54 3.64
N LYS A 267 -9.66 -23.54 4.46
CA LYS A 267 -10.54 -24.65 4.08
C LYS A 267 -11.95 -24.14 3.80
N ARG A 268 -12.60 -24.72 2.79
CA ARG A 268 -13.99 -24.44 2.40
C ARG A 268 -14.80 -25.72 2.39
N PHE A 269 -16.02 -25.64 2.89
CA PHE A 269 -17.00 -26.73 2.79
C PHE A 269 -17.96 -26.43 1.64
N HIS A 270 -17.99 -27.31 0.65
CA HIS A 270 -18.91 -27.23 -0.50
C HIS A 270 -20.25 -27.94 -0.24
N GLY A 271 -20.32 -28.77 0.82
CA GLY A 271 -21.52 -29.46 1.27
C GLY A 271 -21.92 -29.05 2.70
N PRO A 272 -22.71 -29.90 3.39
CA PRO A 272 -23.11 -29.63 4.77
C PRO A 272 -21.92 -29.43 5.69
N TRP A 273 -22.03 -28.46 6.60
CA TRP A 273 -20.99 -28.23 7.60
C TRP A 273 -20.95 -29.40 8.61
N PRO A 274 -19.74 -29.78 9.07
CA PRO A 274 -19.59 -30.69 10.20
C PRO A 274 -20.42 -30.23 11.41
N LYS A 275 -20.94 -31.18 12.20
CA LYS A 275 -21.82 -30.88 13.34
C LYS A 275 -21.18 -29.87 14.31
N TRP A 276 -19.89 -30.02 14.59
CA TRP A 276 -19.15 -29.13 15.50
C TRP A 276 -19.14 -27.68 15.00
N LEU A 277 -18.92 -27.46 13.70
CA LEU A 277 -18.85 -26.11 13.11
C LEU A 277 -20.23 -25.45 13.14
N ARG A 278 -21.28 -26.23 12.92
CA ARG A 278 -22.67 -25.75 13.05
C ARG A 278 -22.95 -25.28 14.46
N LEU A 279 -22.69 -26.13 15.45
CA LEU A 279 -22.93 -25.82 16.87
C LEU A 279 -22.17 -24.57 17.32
N GLU A 280 -20.91 -24.41 16.92
CA GLU A 280 -20.11 -23.23 17.27
C GLU A 280 -20.62 -21.95 16.59
N VAL A 281 -21.04 -22.03 15.32
CA VAL A 281 -21.64 -20.89 14.64
C VAL A 281 -22.99 -20.51 15.25
N ASP A 282 -23.81 -21.51 15.60
CA ASP A 282 -25.12 -21.30 16.20
C ASP A 282 -24.97 -20.67 17.60
N ASP A 283 -24.02 -21.14 18.42
CA ASP A 283 -23.65 -20.53 19.70
C ASP A 283 -23.23 -19.05 19.54
N LEU A 284 -22.37 -18.73 18.57
CA LEU A 284 -21.96 -17.35 18.31
C LEU A 284 -23.13 -16.47 17.82
N LEU A 285 -24.08 -17.04 17.09
CA LEU A 285 -25.30 -16.34 16.65
C LEU A 285 -26.23 -16.05 17.83
N ASP A 286 -26.38 -16.99 18.76
CA ASP A 286 -27.20 -16.85 19.96
C ASP A 286 -26.67 -15.75 20.89
N HIS A 287 -25.35 -15.58 20.94
CA HIS A 287 -24.68 -14.45 21.61
C HIS A 287 -24.80 -13.11 20.84
N ARG A 288 -25.60 -13.06 19.78
CA ARG A 288 -25.87 -11.88 18.93
C ARG A 288 -24.62 -11.24 18.31
N GLU A 289 -23.59 -12.04 18.06
CA GLU A 289 -22.36 -11.52 17.47
C GLU A 289 -22.61 -11.04 16.02
N PRO A 290 -22.01 -9.91 15.60
CA PRO A 290 -22.10 -9.45 14.22
C PRO A 290 -21.53 -10.49 13.25
N SER A 291 -22.16 -10.68 12.09
CA SER A 291 -21.74 -11.70 11.11
C SER A 291 -20.25 -11.61 10.73
N GLY A 292 -19.71 -10.40 10.59
CA GLY A 292 -18.29 -10.21 10.31
C GLY A 292 -17.37 -10.71 11.43
N LYS A 293 -17.79 -10.57 12.70
CA LYS A 293 -17.04 -11.08 13.86
C LYS A 293 -17.10 -12.61 13.90
N ILE A 294 -18.25 -13.22 13.63
CA ILE A 294 -18.38 -14.68 13.53
C ILE A 294 -17.48 -15.23 12.43
N VAL A 295 -17.54 -14.65 11.22
CA VAL A 295 -16.68 -15.07 10.09
C VAL A 295 -15.20 -14.97 10.47
N ARG A 296 -14.80 -13.86 11.11
CA ARG A 296 -13.43 -13.65 11.56
C ARG A 296 -13.00 -14.68 12.61
N THR A 297 -13.82 -14.93 13.63
CA THR A 297 -13.54 -15.91 14.69
C THR A 297 -13.33 -17.31 14.14
N ILE A 298 -14.21 -17.76 13.24
CA ILE A 298 -14.10 -19.09 12.62
C ILE A 298 -12.84 -19.18 11.73
N LEU A 299 -12.51 -18.11 10.99
CA LEU A 299 -11.30 -18.05 10.18
C LEU A 299 -10.04 -18.12 11.06
N ASP A 300 -9.98 -17.35 12.13
CA ASP A 300 -8.79 -17.29 12.99
C ASP A 300 -8.58 -18.58 13.79
N LYS A 301 -9.67 -19.18 14.30
CA LYS A 301 -9.57 -20.38 15.15
C LYS A 301 -9.34 -21.67 14.36
N HIS A 302 -9.98 -21.78 13.20
CA HIS A 302 -10.03 -23.06 12.46
C HIS A 302 -9.47 -23.00 11.04
N ASN A 303 -9.05 -21.82 10.58
CA ASN A 303 -8.65 -21.57 9.19
C ASN A 303 -9.72 -22.04 8.19
N ILE A 304 -10.99 -21.77 8.49
CA ILE A 304 -12.14 -22.10 7.64
C ILE A 304 -12.77 -20.81 7.13
N ALA A 305 -12.92 -20.69 5.82
CA ALA A 305 -13.56 -19.55 5.19
C ALA A 305 -15.08 -19.78 5.06
N ILE A 306 -15.86 -19.05 5.85
CA ILE A 306 -17.33 -19.01 5.76
C ILE A 306 -17.81 -17.63 5.30
N ARG A 307 -18.80 -17.59 4.41
CA ARG A 307 -19.40 -16.33 3.95
C ARG A 307 -20.54 -15.91 4.87
N SER A 308 -20.69 -14.60 5.08
CA SER A 308 -21.80 -14.02 5.84
C SER A 308 -23.19 -14.43 5.34
N GLN A 309 -23.34 -14.68 4.03
CA GLN A 309 -24.58 -15.18 3.43
C GLN A 309 -25.02 -16.53 4.02
N HIS A 310 -24.08 -17.38 4.43
CA HIS A 310 -24.37 -18.68 5.06
C HIS A 310 -24.92 -18.51 6.47
N LEU A 311 -24.56 -17.42 7.15
CA LEU A 311 -25.07 -17.07 8.48
C LEU A 311 -26.49 -16.50 8.40
N ARG A 312 -26.78 -15.66 7.40
CA ARG A 312 -28.13 -15.07 7.22
C ARG A 312 -29.21 -16.12 6.99
N ARG A 313 -28.91 -17.17 6.24
CA ARG A 313 -29.83 -18.30 6.01
C ARG A 313 -30.18 -19.07 7.29
N ARG A 314 -29.36 -18.96 8.34
CA ARG A 314 -29.57 -19.62 9.64
C ARG A 314 -30.37 -18.77 10.63
N LYS A 315 -30.46 -17.46 10.44
CA LYS A 315 -31.31 -16.58 11.28
C LYS A 315 -32.81 -16.65 10.96
N ILE A 316 -33.21 -17.37 9.91
CA ILE A 316 -34.60 -17.48 9.43
C ILE A 316 -35.25 -18.80 9.90
N VAL A 317 -34.64 -19.50 10.86
CA VAL A 317 -35.20 -20.69 11.51
C VAL A 317 -35.42 -20.39 12.97
#